data_AF-A0A0Q4JQ10-F1
#
_entry.id   AF-A0A0Q4JQ10-F1
#
_cell.length_a   1.000
_cell.length_b   1.000
_cell.length_c   1.000
_cell.angle_alpha   90.00
_cell.angle_beta   90.00
_cell.angle_gamma   90.00
#
_symmetry.space_group_name_H-M   'P 1'
#
loop_
_entity.id
_entity.type
_entity.pdbx_description
1 polymer ?
#
loop_
_entity_poly.entity_id
_entity_poly.type
_entity_poly.pdbx_seq_one_letter_code
_entity_poly.pdbx_strand_id
1 'polypeptide(L)'
;MQDGNAAQSGPIVSDERIRDTLRRQIDRAYTIDRSFTRASLASEAGVNVYTLDAIMSRDPAKQRRVTMEDAFSIASVLGDRAVNALLALMGYAGRRLDDPDAMQPMLIAATAMAHLSTIATAAADGRIDHTEQPGCQEAADMIIATVLPMSSAGRPKA
;
A
#
# COMPACT_ATOMS: atom_id res chain seq x y z
N MET A 1 29.70 16.24 2.61
CA MET A 1 29.45 15.13 3.57
C MET A 1 27.99 15.25 3.95
N GLN A 2 27.16 14.37 3.37
CA GLN A 2 25.70 14.42 3.49
C GLN A 2 25.31 13.56 4.68
N ASP A 3 24.69 14.20 5.68
CA ASP A 3 24.25 13.57 6.91
C ASP A 3 23.17 12.53 6.66
N GLY A 4 23.38 11.37 7.29
CA GLY A 4 22.35 10.67 8.06
C GLY A 4 21.14 10.21 7.26
N ASN A 5 21.29 9.06 6.60
CA ASN A 5 20.16 8.19 6.24
C ASN A 5 19.55 7.63 7.54
N ALA A 6 18.85 8.49 8.29
CA ALA A 6 18.10 8.11 9.46
C ALA A 6 16.84 7.37 8.97
N ALA A 7 16.99 6.07 8.72
CA ALA A 7 15.86 5.17 8.78
C ALA A 7 15.14 5.49 10.08
N GLN A 8 13.94 6.06 9.99
CA GLN A 8 13.08 6.28 11.14
C GLN A 8 13.05 4.94 11.89
N SER A 9 13.53 4.92 13.14
CA SER A 9 13.40 3.75 14.00
C SER A 9 11.91 3.52 14.18
N GLY A 10 11.37 2.63 13.35
CA GLY A 10 10.00 2.17 13.48
C GLY A 10 9.78 1.55 14.86
N PRO A 11 8.53 1.40 15.29
CA PRO A 11 8.22 0.74 16.55
C PRO A 11 8.91 -0.63 16.59
N ILE A 12 9.63 -0.93 17.68
CA ILE A 12 10.29 -2.23 17.85
C ILE A 12 9.22 -3.32 17.72
N VAL A 13 9.26 -4.06 16.61
CA VAL A 13 8.33 -5.14 16.36
C VAL A 13 8.77 -6.32 17.20
N SER A 14 8.05 -6.60 18.29
CA SER A 14 8.30 -7.76 19.14
C SER A 14 7.97 -9.06 18.42
N ASP A 15 8.77 -10.11 18.65
CA ASP A 15 8.53 -11.47 18.14
C ASP A 15 7.12 -12.00 18.45
N GLU A 16 6.53 -11.60 19.59
CA GLU A 16 5.16 -11.94 19.99
C GLU A 16 4.12 -11.39 19.01
N ARG A 17 4.24 -10.12 18.61
CA ARG A 17 3.34 -9.48 17.64
C ARG A 17 3.44 -10.10 16.25
N ILE A 18 4.63 -10.49 15.84
CA ILE A 18 4.87 -11.21 14.58
C ILE A 18 4.13 -12.56 14.64
N ARG A 19 4.36 -13.32 15.72
CA ARG A 19 3.73 -14.63 15.92
C ARG A 19 2.21 -14.54 15.95
N ASP A 20 1.65 -13.61 16.71
CA ASP A 20 0.20 -13.43 16.80
C ASP A 20 -0.43 -13.05 15.47
N THR A 21 0.27 -12.21 14.70
CA THR A 21 -0.19 -11.81 13.38
C THR A 21 -0.17 -12.99 12.41
N LEU A 22 0.92 -13.74 12.35
CA LEU A 22 1.01 -14.96 11.54
C LEU A 22 -0.01 -16.01 11.94
N ARG A 23 -0.16 -16.27 13.23
CA ARG A 23 -1.11 -17.26 13.75
C ARG A 23 -2.52 -16.99 13.24
N ARG A 24 -2.96 -15.72 13.22
CA ARG A 24 -4.28 -15.35 12.67
C ARG A 24 -4.40 -15.61 11.17
N GLN A 25 -3.32 -15.39 10.39
CA GLN A 25 -3.35 -15.66 8.95
C GLN A 25 -3.32 -17.16 8.66
N ILE A 26 -2.52 -17.93 9.40
CA ILE A 26 -2.45 -19.39 9.28
C ILE A 26 -3.78 -20.03 9.68
N ASP A 27 -4.37 -19.60 10.81
CA ASP A 27 -5.66 -20.11 11.28
C ASP A 27 -6.78 -19.86 10.26
N ARG A 28 -6.79 -18.68 9.64
CA ARG A 28 -7.69 -18.37 8.52
C ARG A 28 -7.46 -19.30 7.33
N ALA A 29 -6.22 -19.50 6.92
CA ALA A 29 -5.89 -20.36 5.79
C ALA A 29 -6.31 -21.82 6.00
N TYR A 30 -6.21 -22.32 7.24
CA TYR A 30 -6.65 -23.67 7.60
C TYR A 30 -8.16 -23.79 7.74
N THR A 31 -8.80 -22.83 8.39
CA THR A 31 -10.19 -22.98 8.85
C THR A 31 -11.21 -22.35 7.90
N ILE A 32 -10.90 -21.18 7.37
CA ILE A 32 -11.81 -20.38 6.54
C ILE A 32 -11.58 -20.73 5.08
N ASP A 33 -10.36 -20.52 4.59
CA ASP A 33 -10.04 -20.70 3.17
C ASP A 33 -9.81 -22.19 2.83
N ARG A 34 -9.48 -23.02 3.84
CA ARG A 34 -9.20 -24.47 3.73
C ARG A 34 -8.21 -24.81 2.61
N SER A 35 -7.31 -23.88 2.33
CA SER A 35 -6.38 -23.94 1.22
C SER A 35 -5.14 -24.76 1.52
N PHE A 36 -4.79 -24.90 2.81
CA PHE A 36 -3.59 -25.60 3.23
C PHE A 36 -3.85 -26.59 4.36
N THR A 37 -3.06 -27.66 4.35
CA THR A 37 -2.82 -28.48 5.53
C THR A 37 -1.54 -28.00 6.22
N ARG A 38 -1.34 -28.43 7.46
CA ARG A 38 -0.12 -28.09 8.20
C ARG A 38 1.16 -28.56 7.51
N ALA A 39 1.14 -29.77 6.94
CA ALA A 39 2.29 -30.33 6.23
C ALA A 39 2.52 -29.62 4.89
N SER A 40 1.44 -29.31 4.14
CA SER A 40 1.59 -28.62 2.85
C SER A 40 2.10 -27.19 3.01
N LEU A 41 1.57 -26.43 3.99
CA LEU A 41 2.05 -25.07 4.24
C LEU A 41 3.53 -25.04 4.64
N ALA A 42 3.95 -25.95 5.52
CA ALA A 42 5.36 -26.04 5.92
C ALA A 42 6.27 -26.37 4.73
N SER A 43 5.85 -27.34 3.90
CA SER A 43 6.57 -27.74 2.70
C SER A 43 6.67 -26.60 1.68
N GLU A 44 5.58 -25.90 1.39
CA GLU A 44 5.54 -24.84 0.40
C GLU A 44 6.28 -23.59 0.87
N ALA A 45 6.18 -23.24 2.16
CA ALA A 45 6.91 -22.13 2.75
C ALA A 45 8.40 -22.45 2.99
N GLY A 46 8.85 -23.69 2.78
CA GLY A 46 10.23 -24.10 3.04
C GLY A 46 10.62 -24.02 4.52
N VAL A 47 9.66 -24.04 5.44
CA VAL A 47 9.89 -23.94 6.88
C VAL A 47 9.67 -25.29 7.56
N ASN A 48 10.35 -25.50 8.68
CA ASN A 48 10.13 -26.70 9.48
C ASN A 48 8.70 -26.71 10.07
N VAL A 49 8.01 -27.85 10.00
CA VAL A 49 6.70 -28.05 10.63
C VAL A 49 6.71 -27.67 12.12
N TYR A 50 7.82 -27.89 12.83
CA TYR A 50 7.98 -27.47 14.22
C TYR A 50 7.98 -25.95 14.42
N THR A 51 8.45 -25.18 13.44
CA THR A 51 8.37 -23.70 13.46
C THR A 51 6.92 -23.26 13.36
N LEU A 52 6.16 -23.91 12.48
CA LEU A 52 4.73 -23.67 12.31
C LEU A 52 3.94 -24.02 13.59
N ASP A 53 4.30 -25.10 14.27
CA ASP A 53 3.77 -25.42 15.60
C ASP A 53 4.06 -24.39 16.66
N ALA A 54 5.31 -23.94 16.72
CA ALA A 54 5.72 -22.93 17.68
C ALA A 54 4.96 -21.61 17.47
N ILE A 55 4.61 -21.29 16.22
CA ILE A 55 3.78 -20.13 15.86
C ILE A 55 2.32 -20.34 16.29
N MET A 56 1.76 -21.52 16.03
CA MET A 56 0.36 -21.83 16.32
C MET A 56 0.09 -22.11 17.80
N SER A 57 1.11 -22.47 18.57
CA SER A 57 1.00 -22.80 19.99
C SER A 57 0.54 -21.61 20.83
N ARG A 58 -0.45 -21.86 21.70
CA ARG A 58 -0.88 -20.91 22.74
C ARG A 58 -0.08 -21.04 24.03
N ASP A 59 0.70 -22.12 24.16
CA ASP A 59 1.52 -22.41 25.34
C ASP A 59 2.83 -21.62 25.29
N PRO A 60 3.09 -20.68 26.24
CA PRO A 60 4.32 -19.90 26.32
C PRO A 60 5.59 -20.75 26.39
N ALA A 61 5.54 -21.95 26.97
CA ALA A 61 6.70 -22.82 27.08
C ALA A 61 7.14 -23.44 25.73
N LYS A 62 6.23 -23.47 24.76
CA LYS A 62 6.49 -24.00 23.40
C LYS A 62 6.75 -22.90 22.37
N GLN A 63 6.60 -21.65 22.79
CA GLN A 63 6.84 -20.49 21.95
C GLN A 63 8.33 -20.33 21.72
N ARG A 64 8.74 -20.47 20.46
CA ARG A 64 10.12 -20.21 20.02
C ARG A 64 10.22 -18.87 19.33
N ARG A 65 11.42 -18.30 19.31
CA ARG A 65 11.72 -17.12 18.49
C ARG A 65 11.38 -17.42 17.04
N VAL A 66 10.63 -16.50 16.41
CA VAL A 66 10.27 -16.56 14.99
C VAL A 66 11.06 -15.46 14.31
N THR A 67 11.91 -15.82 13.36
CA THR A 67 12.64 -14.81 12.60
C THR A 67 11.71 -14.15 11.59
N MET A 68 12.06 -12.93 11.16
CA MET A 68 11.29 -12.25 10.12
C MET A 68 11.38 -12.97 8.77
N GLU A 69 12.48 -13.70 8.54
CA GLU A 69 12.70 -14.55 7.36
C GLU A 69 11.68 -15.68 7.31
N ASP A 70 11.51 -16.43 8.40
CA ASP A 70 10.49 -17.49 8.50
C ASP A 70 9.08 -16.90 8.34
N ALA A 71 8.85 -15.74 8.94
CA ALA A 71 7.58 -15.03 8.88
C ALA A 71 7.19 -14.68 7.43
N PHE A 72 8.12 -14.09 6.66
CA PHE A 72 7.87 -13.74 5.27
C PHE A 72 7.82 -14.94 4.34
N SER A 73 8.59 -15.99 4.61
CA SER A 73 8.50 -17.25 3.85
C SER A 73 7.13 -17.91 4.00
N ILE A 74 6.54 -17.87 5.20
CA ILE A 74 5.16 -18.35 5.40
C ILE A 74 4.15 -17.39 4.75
N ALA A 75 4.32 -16.08 4.95
CA ALA A 75 3.36 -15.09 4.46
C ALA A 75 3.30 -15.01 2.93
N SER A 76 4.42 -15.23 2.22
CA SER A 76 4.45 -15.23 0.76
C SER A 76 3.58 -16.35 0.16
N VAL A 77 3.55 -17.52 0.80
CA VAL A 77 2.69 -18.66 0.41
C VAL A 77 1.23 -18.41 0.74
N LEU A 78 0.96 -17.77 1.89
CA LEU A 78 -0.39 -17.37 2.27
C LEU A 78 -0.97 -16.23 1.42
N GLY A 79 -0.12 -15.51 0.69
CA GLY A 79 -0.48 -14.45 -0.26
C GLY A 79 -0.46 -13.04 0.32
N ASP A 80 -0.80 -12.07 -0.53
CA ASP A 80 -0.65 -10.62 -0.31
C ASP A 80 -1.22 -10.12 1.03
N ARG A 81 -2.33 -10.71 1.47
CA ARG A 81 -2.96 -10.36 2.75
C ARG A 81 -2.03 -10.63 3.93
N ALA A 82 -1.35 -11.76 3.95
CA ALA A 82 -0.44 -12.13 5.03
C ALA A 82 0.83 -11.29 5.01
N VAL A 83 1.36 -11.03 3.80
CA VAL A 83 2.50 -10.13 3.59
C VAL A 83 2.18 -8.71 4.10
N ASN A 84 1.03 -8.17 3.71
CA ASN A 84 0.59 -6.85 4.15
C ASN A 84 0.35 -6.77 5.66
N ALA A 85 -0.17 -7.84 6.28
CA ALA A 85 -0.35 -7.89 7.73
C ALA A 85 1.00 -7.81 8.47
N LEU A 86 2.06 -8.42 7.93
CA LEU A 86 3.41 -8.34 8.49
C LEU A 86 4.06 -6.97 8.24
N LEU A 87 3.96 -6.44 7.02
CA LEU A 87 4.46 -5.10 6.68
C LEU A 87 3.82 -4.02 7.55
N ALA A 88 2.53 -4.15 7.86
CA ALA A 88 1.80 -3.20 8.70
C ALA A 88 2.38 -3.09 10.12
N LEU A 89 3.02 -4.15 10.64
CA LEU A 89 3.70 -4.09 11.94
C LEU A 89 4.90 -3.12 11.93
N MET A 90 5.53 -2.97 10.77
CA MET A 90 6.68 -2.09 10.54
C MET A 90 6.25 -0.71 10.02
N GLY A 91 4.94 -0.42 9.94
CA GLY A 91 4.41 0.83 9.41
C GLY A 91 4.36 0.89 7.88
N TYR A 92 4.60 -0.22 7.19
CA TYR A 92 4.51 -0.31 5.73
C TYR A 92 3.17 -0.91 5.31
N ALA A 93 2.59 -0.44 4.21
CA ALA A 93 1.41 -1.04 3.60
C ALA A 93 1.70 -1.28 2.12
N GLY A 94 1.67 -2.54 1.69
CA GLY A 94 1.73 -2.87 0.27
C GLY A 94 0.39 -2.55 -0.39
N ARG A 95 0.44 -1.75 -1.45
CA ARG A 95 -0.69 -1.48 -2.34
C ARG A 95 -0.38 -2.08 -3.70
N ARG A 96 -1.40 -2.54 -4.43
CA ARG A 96 -1.20 -2.97 -5.82
C ARG A 96 -0.74 -1.76 -6.61
N LEU A 97 0.25 -1.94 -7.49
CA LEU A 97 0.71 -0.85 -8.37
C LEU A 97 -0.43 -0.33 -9.27
N ASP A 98 -1.42 -1.19 -9.54
CA ASP A 98 -2.59 -0.92 -10.38
C ASP A 98 -3.84 -0.50 -9.58
N ASP A 99 -3.78 -0.38 -8.24
CA ASP A 99 -4.89 0.24 -7.53
C ASP A 99 -4.92 1.71 -7.96
N PRO A 100 -6.00 2.18 -8.63
CA PRO A 100 -6.08 3.59 -8.98
C PRO A 100 -5.95 4.38 -7.70
N ASP A 101 -5.01 5.33 -7.67
CA ASP A 101 -4.87 6.26 -6.56
C ASP A 101 -6.26 6.71 -6.16
N ALA A 102 -6.59 6.57 -4.87
CA ALA A 102 -7.90 6.97 -4.37
C ALA A 102 -8.16 8.38 -4.88
N MET A 103 -9.20 8.55 -5.71
CA MET A 103 -9.47 9.83 -6.34
C MET A 103 -9.56 10.87 -5.21
N GLN A 104 -8.80 11.95 -5.32
CA GLN A 104 -8.84 13.07 -4.38
C GLN A 104 -9.49 14.27 -5.07
N PRO A 105 -10.83 14.30 -5.25
CA PRO A 105 -11.51 15.38 -5.99
C PRO A 105 -11.14 16.78 -5.50
N MET A 106 -10.90 16.95 -4.19
CA MET A 106 -10.49 18.24 -3.65
C MET A 106 -9.11 18.68 -4.14
N LEU A 107 -8.15 17.77 -4.22
CA LEU A 107 -6.82 18.06 -4.73
C LEU A 107 -6.88 18.36 -6.23
N ILE A 108 -7.65 17.56 -6.98
CA ILE A 108 -7.86 17.77 -8.42
C ILE A 108 -8.50 19.14 -8.68
N ALA A 109 -9.54 19.51 -7.92
CA ALA A 109 -10.17 20.81 -8.01
C ALA A 109 -9.21 21.95 -7.65
N ALA A 110 -8.42 21.80 -6.57
CA ALA A 110 -7.44 22.80 -6.16
C ALA A 110 -6.35 23.01 -7.24
N THR A 111 -5.83 21.93 -7.81
CA THR A 111 -4.83 21.99 -8.89
C THR A 111 -5.41 22.62 -10.16
N ALA A 112 -6.65 22.28 -10.53
CA ALA A 112 -7.33 22.89 -11.68
C ALA A 112 -7.55 24.40 -11.51
N MET A 113 -7.84 24.88 -10.29
CA MET A 113 -8.03 26.31 -10.02
C MET A 113 -6.77 27.15 -10.30
N ALA A 114 -5.58 26.60 -10.07
CA ALA A 114 -4.34 27.31 -10.37
C ALA A 114 -4.20 27.60 -11.87
N HIS A 115 -4.56 26.65 -12.72
CA HIS A 115 -4.51 26.82 -14.18
C HIS A 115 -5.65 27.70 -14.72
N LEU A 116 -6.84 27.60 -14.12
CA LEU A 116 -7.94 28.52 -14.42
C LEU A 116 -7.59 29.96 -14.07
N SER A 117 -6.83 30.19 -13.00
CA SER A 117 -6.35 31.52 -12.63
C SER A 117 -5.44 32.13 -13.71
N THR A 118 -4.57 31.34 -14.35
CA THR A 118 -3.70 31.79 -15.45
C THR A 118 -4.53 32.28 -16.64
N ILE A 119 -5.52 31.49 -17.05
CA ILE A 119 -6.42 31.85 -18.15
C ILE A 119 -7.26 33.08 -17.78
N ALA A 120 -7.76 33.15 -16.54
CA ALA A 120 -8.55 34.28 -16.06
C ALA A 120 -7.74 35.59 -16.04
N THR A 121 -6.45 35.51 -15.73
CA THR A 121 -5.56 36.69 -15.71
C THR A 121 -5.30 37.20 -17.12
N ALA A 122 -5.02 36.30 -18.07
CA ALA A 122 -4.82 36.64 -19.48
C ALA A 122 -6.12 37.08 -20.18
N ALA A 123 -7.28 36.64 -19.70
CA ALA A 123 -8.58 37.05 -20.23
C ALA A 123 -9.18 38.28 -19.54
N ALA A 124 -8.49 38.87 -18.54
CA ALA A 124 -9.03 39.92 -17.69
C ALA A 124 -9.34 41.23 -18.45
N ASP A 125 -8.61 41.49 -19.54
CA ASP A 125 -8.81 42.63 -20.44
C ASP A 125 -9.78 42.33 -21.60
N GLY A 126 -10.35 41.12 -21.63
CA GLY A 126 -11.30 40.65 -22.63
C GLY A 126 -10.67 40.02 -23.86
N ARG A 127 -9.33 39.84 -23.94
CA ARG A 127 -8.68 39.19 -25.08
C ARG A 127 -7.32 38.59 -24.72
N ILE A 128 -7.15 37.29 -24.96
CA ILE A 128 -5.84 36.63 -24.92
C ILE A 128 -5.02 37.05 -26.15
N ASP A 129 -3.85 37.63 -25.94
CA ASP A 129 -2.96 38.05 -27.02
C ASP A 129 -1.93 36.98 -27.43
N HIS A 130 -1.13 37.26 -28.46
CA HIS A 130 -0.11 36.33 -28.98
C HIS A 130 1.05 36.05 -28.00
N THR A 131 1.24 36.89 -26.98
CA THR A 131 2.27 36.72 -25.95
C THR A 131 1.77 35.85 -24.79
N GLU A 132 0.47 35.91 -24.50
CA GLU A 132 -0.19 35.12 -23.45
C GLU A 132 -0.70 33.76 -23.95
N GLN A 133 -0.88 33.63 -25.27
CA GLN A 133 -1.39 32.42 -25.92
C GLN A 133 -0.63 31.13 -25.53
N PRO A 134 0.72 31.09 -25.49
CA PRO A 134 1.44 29.88 -25.10
C PRO A 134 1.14 29.46 -23.65
N GLY A 135 1.08 30.43 -22.72
CA GLY A 135 0.80 30.17 -21.31
C GLY A 135 -0.65 29.73 -21.08
N CYS A 136 -1.59 30.29 -21.84
CA CYS A 136 -2.99 29.86 -21.81
C CYS A 136 -3.17 28.44 -22.38
N GLN A 137 -2.43 28.09 -23.42
CA GLN A 137 -2.46 26.77 -24.02
C GLN A 137 -1.91 25.71 -23.06
N GLU A 138 -0.77 25.97 -22.43
CA GLU A 138 -0.20 25.08 -21.41
C GLU A 138 -1.14 24.92 -20.20
N ALA A 139 -1.75 26.01 -19.74
CA ALA A 139 -2.75 25.95 -18.67
C ALA A 139 -3.97 25.10 -19.06
N ALA A 140 -4.44 25.19 -20.30
CA ALA A 140 -5.54 24.37 -20.80
C ALA A 140 -5.16 22.88 -20.86
N ASP A 141 -3.97 22.55 -21.34
CA ASP A 141 -3.47 21.17 -21.38
C ASP A 141 -3.36 20.57 -19.97
N MET A 142 -2.91 21.37 -19.01
CA MET A 142 -2.84 20.95 -17.61
C MET A 142 -4.23 20.76 -16.97
N ILE A 143 -5.23 21.57 -17.33
CA ILE A 143 -6.62 21.34 -16.91
C ILE A 143 -7.12 19.99 -17.46
N ILE A 144 -6.88 19.72 -18.75
CA ILE A 144 -7.26 18.45 -19.38
C ILE A 144 -6.58 17.29 -18.66
N ALA A 145 -5.26 17.35 -18.47
CA ALA A 145 -4.51 16.31 -17.79
C ALA A 145 -4.99 16.07 -16.35
N THR A 146 -5.38 17.13 -15.65
CA THR A 146 -5.85 17.07 -14.25
C THR A 146 -7.25 16.45 -14.14
N VAL A 147 -8.15 16.72 -15.09
CA VAL A 147 -9.56 16.30 -15.03
C VAL A 147 -9.82 15.00 -15.80
N LEU A 148 -8.99 14.64 -16.79
CA LEU A 148 -9.14 13.43 -17.60
C LEU A 148 -9.26 12.14 -16.75
N PRO A 149 -8.47 11.94 -15.67
CA PRO A 149 -8.62 10.77 -14.80
C PRO A 149 -9.99 10.68 -14.11
N MET A 150 -10.68 11.81 -13.86
CA MET A 150 -12.04 11.79 -13.30
C MET A 150 -13.07 11.24 -14.29
N SER A 151 -12.85 11.43 -15.60
CA SER A 151 -13.75 10.95 -16.64
C SER A 151 -13.63 9.44 -16.89
N SER A 152 -12.49 8.83 -16.57
CA SER A 152 -12.19 7.42 -16.83
C SER A 152 -12.20 6.54 -15.58
N ALA A 153 -12.10 7.14 -14.39
CA ALA A 153 -12.26 6.43 -13.13
C ALA A 153 -13.70 5.90 -13.01
N GLY A 154 -13.84 4.58 -13.12
CA GLY A 154 -15.12 3.89 -12.99
C GLY A 154 -15.86 4.33 -11.73
N ARG A 155 -17.19 4.48 -11.84
CA ARG A 155 -18.05 4.88 -10.72
C ARG A 155 -17.72 4.01 -9.49
N PRO A 156 -17.40 4.61 -8.32
CA PRO A 156 -17.34 3.84 -7.10
C PRO A 156 -18.72 3.20 -6.91
N LYS A 157 -18.74 1.85 -6.81
CA LYS A 157 -19.97 1.16 -6.43
C LYS A 157 -20.38 1.69 -5.05
N ALA A 158 -21.55 2.31 -5.01
CA ALA A 158 -22.21 2.73 -3.78
C ALA A 158 -22.50 1.53 -2.87
#